data_AF-A0A2V3ZVI3-F1
#
_entry.id   AF-A0A2V3ZVI3-F1
#
_cell.length_a   1.000
_cell.length_b   1.000
_cell.length_c   1.000
_cell.angle_alpha   90.00
_cell.angle_beta   90.00
_cell.angle_gamma   90.00
#
_symmetry.space_group_name_H-M   'P 1'
#
loop_
_entity.id
_entity.type
_entity.pdbx_description
1 polymer ?
#
loop_
_entity_poly.entity_id
_entity_poly.type
_entity_poly.pdbx_seq_one_letter_code
_entity_poly.pdbx_strand_id
1 'polypeptide(L)'
;MNNQKFCTNCGSELLNSPKFCSSCGIELFINSSTAENIAIKKTKSSIQYPKYVRVIAIISIIFTVILLISGLIGLRDIEDKLALTAVLVVPLILSFAAYHYRLWALYTIAICYFISTISIVVSGYNTINNLSYFSDNLGTIKLIYFLKGLGAFVMFILFLNAISKVKDTNNYKKYSGILGNSDLSMNKQNLLAFKEYLSEKFNNKTLFTGISYLKWDIVEAFNNLELLNYENSIEIPDNNDTFKFESFDTIKLDSGFGVLLNAIRVTDSKEFQIPLTALKISPPANKQLKHSQSHISAQKALSLYQSWVTFCKNNFSDNVESKDMISETTPYENI
;
A
#
# COMPACT_ATOMS: atom_id res chain seq x y z
N MET A 1 -8.96 -42.12 -37.40
CA MET A 1 -9.18 -40.76 -37.97
C MET A 1 -8.21 -39.83 -37.26
N ASN A 2 -7.15 -39.39 -37.95
CA ASN A 2 -6.17 -38.47 -37.39
C ASN A 2 -6.79 -37.07 -37.34
N ASN A 3 -7.04 -36.55 -36.13
CA ASN A 3 -7.40 -35.15 -35.94
C ASN A 3 -6.15 -34.29 -36.19
N GLN A 4 -5.93 -33.92 -37.44
CA GLN A 4 -4.91 -32.92 -37.80
C GLN A 4 -5.31 -31.57 -37.20
N LYS A 5 -4.41 -30.95 -36.44
CA LYS A 5 -4.57 -29.61 -35.88
C LYS A 5 -3.76 -28.64 -36.74
N PHE A 6 -4.31 -27.46 -36.99
CA PHE A 6 -3.64 -26.39 -37.73
C PHE A 6 -3.26 -25.25 -36.80
N CYS A 7 -2.17 -24.54 -37.11
CA CYS A 7 -1.77 -23.33 -36.37
C CYS A 7 -2.81 -22.23 -36.58
N THR A 8 -3.32 -21.63 -35.50
CA THR A 8 -4.29 -20.54 -35.55
C THR A 8 -3.73 -19.23 -36.09
N ASN A 9 -2.40 -19.08 -36.11
CA ASN A 9 -1.74 -17.87 -36.60
C ASN A 9 -1.34 -17.95 -38.08
N CYS A 10 -0.71 -19.06 -38.51
CA CYS A 10 -0.16 -19.18 -39.87
C CYS A 10 -0.79 -20.30 -40.72
N GLY A 11 -1.70 -21.10 -40.17
CA GLY A 11 -2.38 -22.16 -40.92
C GLY A 11 -1.55 -23.42 -41.21
N SER A 12 -0.28 -23.49 -40.79
CA SER A 12 0.56 -24.67 -41.00
C SER A 12 0.03 -25.89 -40.22
N GLU A 13 0.15 -27.08 -40.80
CA GLU A 13 -0.21 -28.34 -40.13
C GLU A 13 0.72 -28.61 -38.93
N LEU A 14 0.14 -28.98 -37.78
CA LEU A 14 0.87 -29.27 -36.55
C LEU A 14 1.07 -30.78 -36.39
N LEU A 15 2.27 -31.24 -36.72
CA LEU A 15 2.70 -32.62 -36.50
C LEU A 15 3.01 -32.84 -35.00
N ASN A 16 2.32 -33.79 -34.37
CA ASN A 16 2.63 -34.29 -33.02
C ASN A 16 2.62 -33.26 -31.87
N SER A 17 1.53 -32.49 -31.73
CA SER A 17 1.29 -31.63 -30.55
C SER A 17 2.49 -30.79 -30.08
N PRO A 18 3.20 -30.07 -30.98
CA PRO A 18 4.42 -29.38 -30.62
C PRO A 18 4.10 -28.16 -29.74
N LYS A 19 4.98 -27.85 -28.77
CA LYS A 19 4.84 -26.65 -27.92
C LYS A 19 4.90 -25.34 -28.72
N PHE A 20 5.54 -25.38 -29.89
CA PHE A 20 5.74 -24.23 -30.76
C PHE A 20 5.40 -24.59 -32.20
N CYS A 21 4.88 -23.63 -32.96
CA CYS A 21 4.72 -23.80 -34.40
C CYS A 21 6.10 -23.78 -35.09
N SER A 22 6.43 -24.81 -35.85
CA SER A 22 7.70 -24.90 -36.59
C SER A 22 7.81 -23.89 -37.74
N SER A 23 6.71 -23.34 -38.24
CA SER A 23 6.71 -22.34 -39.32
C SER A 23 6.79 -20.90 -38.82
N CYS A 24 6.04 -20.53 -37.79
CA CYS A 24 5.97 -19.13 -37.32
C CYS A 24 6.56 -18.88 -35.93
N GLY A 25 7.01 -19.93 -35.22
CA GLY A 25 7.66 -19.80 -33.91
C GLY A 25 6.75 -19.48 -32.74
N ILE A 26 5.44 -19.33 -32.95
CA ILE A 26 4.50 -18.96 -31.88
C ILE A 26 4.27 -20.14 -30.91
N GLU A 27 4.22 -19.84 -29.61
CA GLU A 27 3.91 -20.82 -28.57
C GLU A 27 2.43 -21.20 -28.63
N LEU A 28 2.16 -22.50 -28.69
CA LEU A 28 0.80 -23.04 -28.76
C LEU A 28 0.38 -23.42 -27.35
N PHE A 29 -0.56 -22.65 -26.78
CA PHE A 29 -1.22 -23.02 -25.54
C PHE A 29 -2.09 -24.26 -25.79
N ILE A 30 -1.52 -25.43 -25.54
CA ILE A 30 -2.27 -26.69 -25.59
C ILE A 30 -3.22 -26.66 -24.39
N ASN A 31 -4.48 -26.32 -24.65
CA ASN A 31 -5.58 -26.59 -23.72
C ASN A 31 -5.75 -28.12 -23.66
N SER A 32 -4.91 -28.79 -22.87
CA SER A 32 -5.10 -30.19 -22.53
C SER A 32 -6.34 -30.28 -21.65
N SER A 33 -7.47 -30.59 -22.28
CA SER A 33 -8.65 -31.15 -21.63
C SER A 33 -8.32 -32.55 -21.12
N THR A 34 -7.41 -32.61 -20.16
CA THR A 34 -7.19 -33.72 -19.26
C THR A 34 -7.14 -33.08 -17.88
N ALA A 35 -8.31 -33.01 -17.28
CA ALA A 35 -8.49 -32.69 -15.89
C ALA A 35 -7.81 -33.79 -15.06
N GLU A 36 -6.50 -33.69 -14.89
CA GLU A 36 -5.76 -34.47 -13.92
C GLU A 36 -5.22 -33.49 -12.88
N ASN A 37 -5.98 -33.38 -11.80
CA ASN A 37 -5.54 -33.06 -10.44
C ASN A 37 -4.24 -32.23 -10.32
N ILE A 38 -4.21 -31.02 -10.87
CA ILE A 38 -3.44 -29.96 -10.21
C ILE A 38 -4.29 -29.57 -9.01
N ALA A 39 -4.18 -30.39 -7.96
CA ALA A 39 -4.41 -29.93 -6.62
C ALA A 39 -3.51 -28.71 -6.45
N ILE A 40 -4.09 -27.52 -6.66
CA ILE A 40 -3.57 -26.29 -6.11
C ILE A 40 -3.52 -26.60 -4.63
N LYS A 41 -2.36 -27.09 -4.19
CA LYS A 41 -2.02 -27.33 -2.81
C LYS A 41 -2.11 -25.94 -2.23
N LYS A 42 -3.28 -25.61 -1.68
CA LYS A 42 -3.49 -24.44 -0.85
C LYS A 42 -2.47 -24.62 0.26
N THR A 43 -1.28 -24.08 0.06
CA THR A 43 -0.28 -23.94 1.09
C THR A 43 -0.98 -23.03 2.07
N LYS A 44 -1.62 -23.65 3.07
CA LYS A 44 -1.91 -23.00 4.35
C LYS A 44 -0.55 -22.48 4.78
N SER A 45 -0.26 -21.25 4.41
CA SER A 45 0.86 -20.52 4.97
C SER A 45 0.45 -20.36 6.42
N SER A 46 0.92 -21.30 7.25
CA SER A 46 0.95 -21.08 8.68
C SER A 46 1.65 -19.75 8.83
N ILE A 47 0.94 -18.78 9.39
CA ILE A 47 1.48 -17.44 9.59
C ILE A 47 2.62 -17.64 10.59
N GLN A 48 3.83 -17.79 10.08
CA GLN A 48 5.02 -17.99 10.88
C GLN A 48 5.40 -16.61 11.41
N TYR A 49 4.86 -16.28 12.59
CA TYR A 49 5.19 -15.03 13.25
C TYR A 49 6.69 -15.02 13.56
N PRO A 50 7.41 -13.95 13.21
CA PRO A 50 8.83 -13.89 13.47
C PRO A 50 9.08 -13.93 14.98
N LYS A 51 10.10 -14.69 15.40
CA LYS A 51 10.34 -15.07 16.81
C LYS A 51 10.40 -13.85 17.76
N TYR A 52 10.85 -12.69 17.28
CA TYR A 52 10.96 -11.48 18.09
C TYR A 52 9.60 -10.94 18.59
N VAL A 53 8.48 -11.20 17.87
CA VAL A 53 7.14 -10.74 18.29
C VAL A 53 6.68 -11.46 19.56
N ARG A 54 7.03 -12.75 19.71
CA ARG A 54 6.78 -13.49 20.96
C ARG A 54 7.60 -12.92 22.12
N VAL A 55 8.85 -12.54 21.85
CA VAL A 55 9.74 -11.96 22.87
C VAL A 55 9.22 -10.60 23.34
N ILE A 56 8.81 -9.72 22.43
CA ILE A 56 8.24 -8.40 22.80
C ILE A 56 6.97 -8.55 23.64
N ALA A 57 6.09 -9.51 23.29
CA ALA A 57 4.89 -9.77 24.07
C ALA A 57 5.21 -10.24 25.51
N ILE A 58 6.21 -11.10 25.67
CA ILE A 58 6.65 -11.57 26.99
C ILE A 58 7.26 -10.42 27.80
N ILE A 59 8.13 -9.60 27.19
CA ILE A 59 8.72 -8.43 27.86
C ILE A 59 7.64 -7.46 28.32
N SER A 60 6.63 -7.20 27.49
CA SER A 60 5.51 -6.34 27.85
C SER A 60 4.74 -6.88 29.06
N ILE A 61 4.48 -8.20 29.13
CA ILE A 61 3.80 -8.82 30.26
C ILE A 61 4.63 -8.68 31.54
N ILE A 62 5.93 -8.97 31.47
CA ILE A 62 6.86 -8.84 32.60
C ILE A 62 6.87 -7.40 33.12
N PHE A 63 6.93 -6.41 32.22
CA PHE A 63 6.93 -5.00 32.58
C PHE A 63 5.64 -4.57 33.30
N THR A 64 4.48 -5.03 32.81
CA THR A 64 3.18 -4.75 33.48
C THR A 64 3.12 -5.37 34.87
N VAL A 65 3.67 -6.59 35.04
CA VAL A 65 3.75 -7.25 36.35
C VAL A 65 4.67 -6.48 37.30
N ILE A 66 5.83 -6.00 36.83
CA ILE A 66 6.75 -5.18 37.62
C ILE A 66 6.06 -3.88 38.08
N LEU A 67 5.33 -3.21 37.19
CA LEU A 67 4.58 -2.00 37.54
C LEU A 67 3.48 -2.28 38.58
N LEU A 68 2.76 -3.40 38.45
CA LEU A 68 1.77 -3.82 39.46
C LEU A 68 2.42 -4.06 40.82
N ILE A 69 3.53 -4.79 40.87
CA ILE A 69 4.26 -5.06 42.11
C ILE A 69 4.80 -3.75 42.72
N SER A 70 5.35 -2.86 41.89
CA SER A 70 5.87 -1.57 42.34
C SER A 70 4.75 -0.68 42.93
N GLY A 71 3.57 -0.69 42.31
CA GLY A 71 2.38 -0.03 42.84
C GLY A 71 1.94 -0.63 44.18
N LEU A 72 1.91 -1.97 44.29
CA LEU A 72 1.56 -2.66 45.54
C LEU A 72 2.54 -2.37 46.68
N ILE A 73 3.83 -2.22 46.40
CA ILE A 73 4.84 -1.86 47.41
C ILE A 73 4.66 -0.40 47.87
N GLY A 74 4.40 0.53 46.95
CA GLY A 74 4.15 1.94 47.28
C GLY A 74 2.84 2.21 48.00
N LEU A 75 1.87 1.29 47.90
CA LEU A 75 0.56 1.40 48.55
C LEU A 75 0.55 1.00 50.03
N ARG A 76 1.68 0.58 50.61
CA ARG A 76 1.75 0.17 52.01
C ARG A 76 1.46 1.30 53.00
N ASP A 77 1.57 2.56 52.56
CA ASP A 77 1.41 3.76 53.40
C ASP A 77 0.21 4.66 53.03
N ILE A 78 -0.68 4.22 52.12
CA ILE A 78 -1.81 5.04 51.65
C ILE A 78 -3.14 4.42 52.11
N GLU A 79 -3.83 5.05 53.06
CA GLU A 79 -5.11 4.59 53.62
C GLU A 79 -6.30 4.69 52.62
N ASP A 80 -6.12 5.34 51.47
CA ASP A 80 -7.19 5.60 50.53
C ASP A 80 -7.45 4.47 49.53
N LYS A 81 -8.50 3.69 49.80
CA LYS A 81 -9.04 2.58 48.98
C LYS A 81 -9.39 2.97 47.53
N LEU A 82 -9.52 4.27 47.24
CA LEU A 82 -9.84 4.82 45.92
C LEU A 82 -8.65 4.74 44.94
N ALA A 83 -7.41 4.88 45.45
CA ALA A 83 -6.21 4.74 44.64
C ALA A 83 -5.99 3.28 44.19
N LEU A 84 -6.33 2.32 45.05
CA LEU A 84 -6.21 0.89 44.77
C LEU A 84 -7.14 0.44 43.62
N THR A 85 -8.37 0.98 43.58
CA THR A 85 -9.34 0.67 42.51
C THR A 85 -8.91 1.29 41.17
N ALA A 86 -8.38 2.52 41.18
CA ALA A 86 -7.86 3.15 39.97
C ALA A 86 -6.63 2.43 39.39
N VAL A 87 -5.71 1.98 40.26
CA VAL A 87 -4.48 1.27 39.84
C VAL A 87 -4.78 -0.14 39.29
N LEU A 88 -5.81 -0.83 39.77
CA LEU A 88 -6.13 -2.19 39.32
C LEU A 88 -7.13 -2.24 38.16
N VAL A 89 -8.15 -1.38 38.16
CA VAL A 89 -9.27 -1.45 37.21
C VAL A 89 -8.92 -0.79 35.87
N VAL A 90 -8.14 0.30 35.88
CA VAL A 90 -7.77 1.03 34.64
C VAL A 90 -6.87 0.19 33.72
N PRO A 91 -5.82 -0.50 34.20
CA PRO A 91 -5.00 -1.35 33.35
C PRO A 91 -5.78 -2.57 32.81
N LEU A 92 -6.74 -3.09 33.58
CA LEU A 92 -7.52 -4.27 33.19
C LEU A 92 -8.54 -3.92 32.10
N ILE A 93 -9.20 -2.76 32.19
CA ILE A 93 -10.08 -2.22 31.15
C ILE A 93 -9.28 -1.87 29.88
N LEU A 94 -8.08 -1.27 30.03
CA LEU A 94 -7.19 -0.98 28.89
C LEU A 94 -6.66 -2.25 28.22
N SER A 95 -6.40 -3.31 28.99
CA SER A 95 -5.94 -4.61 28.48
C SER A 95 -7.07 -5.36 27.75
N PHE A 96 -8.31 -5.28 28.26
CA PHE A 96 -9.49 -5.84 27.58
C PHE A 96 -9.83 -5.09 26.28
N ALA A 97 -9.69 -3.76 26.27
CA ALA A 97 -9.78 -2.96 25.05
C ALA A 97 -8.65 -3.26 24.04
N ALA A 98 -7.44 -3.57 24.50
CA ALA A 98 -6.29 -3.88 23.66
C ALA A 98 -6.43 -5.18 22.84
N TYR A 99 -7.26 -6.13 23.28
CA TYR A 99 -7.48 -7.40 22.56
C TYR A 99 -8.22 -7.22 21.22
N HIS A 100 -9.16 -6.28 21.12
CA HIS A 100 -9.91 -6.00 19.88
C HIS A 100 -9.32 -4.85 19.04
N TYR A 101 -8.36 -4.10 19.57
CA TYR A 101 -7.95 -2.80 19.08
C TYR A 101 -6.45 -2.73 18.75
N ARG A 102 -5.83 -3.85 18.35
CA ARG A 102 -4.36 -4.04 18.39
C ARG A 102 -3.47 -2.99 17.71
N LEU A 103 -3.99 -2.27 16.70
CA LEU A 103 -3.26 -1.17 16.04
C LEU A 103 -3.58 0.20 16.67
N TRP A 104 -4.84 0.42 17.01
CA TRP A 104 -5.26 1.65 17.65
C TRP A 104 -4.81 1.71 19.11
N ALA A 105 -4.68 0.59 19.81
CA ALA A 105 -4.14 0.50 21.16
C ALA A 105 -2.66 0.88 21.20
N LEU A 106 -1.88 0.54 20.18
CA LEU A 106 -0.49 1.01 20.08
C LEU A 106 -0.43 2.53 19.87
N TYR A 107 -1.35 3.08 19.08
CA TYR A 107 -1.51 4.53 18.91
C TYR A 107 -1.98 5.21 20.20
N THR A 108 -2.99 4.68 20.88
CA THR A 108 -3.51 5.20 22.15
C THR A 108 -2.46 5.09 23.25
N ILE A 109 -1.71 3.99 23.34
CA ILE A 109 -0.61 3.83 24.29
C ILE A 109 0.50 4.83 23.99
N ALA A 110 0.87 5.04 22.72
CA ALA A 110 1.88 6.02 22.35
C ALA A 110 1.42 7.46 22.65
N ILE A 111 0.15 7.79 22.38
CA ILE A 111 -0.45 9.09 22.71
C ILE A 111 -0.54 9.27 24.22
N CYS A 112 -0.99 8.27 24.98
CA CYS A 112 -1.03 8.32 26.44
C CYS A 112 0.37 8.44 27.05
N TYR A 113 1.36 7.74 26.49
CA TYR A 113 2.75 7.85 26.92
C TYR A 113 3.29 9.26 26.63
N PHE A 114 3.01 9.80 25.44
CA PHE A 114 3.36 11.16 25.04
C PHE A 114 2.73 12.22 25.95
N ILE A 115 1.41 12.13 26.18
CA ILE A 115 0.69 13.01 27.10
C ILE A 115 1.23 12.87 28.53
N SER A 116 1.51 11.64 28.99
CA SER A 116 2.10 11.41 30.31
C SER A 116 3.48 12.05 30.43
N THR A 117 4.35 11.93 29.41
CA THR A 117 5.64 12.62 29.39
C THR A 117 5.48 14.13 29.37
N ILE A 118 4.54 14.70 28.60
CA ILE A 118 4.26 16.13 28.63
C ILE A 118 3.80 16.56 30.03
N SER A 119 2.88 15.82 30.64
CA SER A 119 2.38 16.10 31.99
C SER A 119 3.50 16.03 33.04
N ILE A 120 4.42 15.08 32.93
CA ILE A 120 5.61 14.98 33.80
C ILE A 120 6.54 16.18 33.58
N VAL A 121 6.76 16.60 32.34
CA VAL A 121 7.59 17.77 32.01
C VAL A 121 6.95 19.07 32.52
N VAL A 122 5.65 19.26 32.31
CA VAL A 122 4.89 20.44 32.77
C VAL A 122 4.80 20.48 34.29
N SER A 123 4.50 19.34 34.93
CA SER A 123 4.47 19.23 36.39
C SER A 123 5.86 19.51 36.97
N GLY A 124 6.92 18.89 36.42
CA GLY A 124 8.30 19.17 36.79
C GLY A 124 8.67 20.65 36.64
N TYR A 125 8.29 21.29 35.53
CA TYR A 125 8.52 22.72 35.29
C TYR A 125 7.82 23.60 36.32
N ASN A 126 6.54 23.33 36.63
CA ASN A 126 5.79 24.07 37.64
C ASN A 126 6.36 23.87 39.05
N THR A 127 6.72 22.63 39.41
CA THR A 127 7.40 22.34 40.69
C THR A 127 8.72 23.09 40.78
N ILE A 128 9.51 23.10 39.71
CA ILE A 128 10.79 23.81 39.62
C ILE A 128 10.62 25.34 39.77
N ASN A 129 9.59 25.94 39.16
CA ASN A 129 9.33 27.38 39.28
C ASN A 129 8.86 27.77 40.69
N ASN A 130 8.12 26.89 41.36
CA ASN A 130 7.70 27.09 42.75
C ASN A 130 8.82 26.81 43.76
N LEU A 131 9.91 26.14 43.34
CA LEU A 131 11.09 25.83 44.17
C LEU A 131 12.17 26.93 44.15
N SER A 132 11.82 28.15 43.70
CA SER A 132 12.70 29.32 43.63
C SER A 132 13.34 29.76 44.96
N TYR A 133 13.03 29.07 46.07
CA TYR A 133 13.55 29.35 47.41
C TYR A 133 14.81 28.56 47.82
N PHE A 134 15.24 27.54 47.07
CA PHE A 134 16.46 26.78 47.40
C PHE A 134 17.55 27.01 46.35
N SER A 135 18.65 27.64 46.74
CA SER A 135 19.74 28.04 45.84
C SER A 135 20.65 26.89 45.41
N ASP A 136 21.37 27.13 44.32
CA ASP A 136 22.58 26.48 43.79
C ASP A 136 22.50 25.08 43.15
N ASN A 137 21.59 24.19 43.55
CA ASN A 137 21.48 22.84 42.96
C ASN A 137 20.38 22.65 41.89
N LEU A 138 19.67 23.71 41.51
CA LEU A 138 18.54 23.63 40.56
C LEU A 138 18.97 23.40 39.10
N GLY A 139 20.19 23.77 38.73
CA GLY A 139 20.69 23.63 37.36
C GLY A 139 20.82 22.17 36.93
N THR A 140 21.37 21.33 37.80
CA THR A 140 21.58 19.89 37.53
C THR A 140 20.25 19.13 37.47
N ILE A 141 19.30 19.44 38.36
CA ILE A 141 17.98 18.81 38.35
C ILE A 141 17.21 19.16 37.06
N LYS A 142 17.19 20.44 36.67
CA LYS A 142 16.58 20.89 35.39
C LYS A 142 17.18 20.15 34.19
N LEU A 143 18.50 20.00 34.16
CA LEU A 143 19.21 19.31 33.08
C LEU A 143 18.83 17.82 33.02
N ILE A 144 18.72 17.13 34.16
CA ILE A 144 18.33 15.71 34.21
C ILE A 144 16.91 15.51 33.66
N TYR A 145 15.94 16.34 34.05
CA TYR A 145 14.57 16.23 33.53
C TYR A 145 14.48 16.56 32.04
N PHE A 146 15.25 17.56 31.57
CA PHE A 146 15.36 17.87 30.15
C PHE A 146 15.92 16.68 29.35
N LEU A 147 17.01 16.07 29.83
CA LEU A 147 17.62 14.89 29.19
C LEU A 147 16.66 13.68 29.17
N LYS A 148 15.86 13.47 30.23
CA LYS A 148 14.82 12.45 30.25
C LYS A 148 13.72 12.72 29.22
N GLY A 149 13.27 13.97 29.10
CA GLY A 149 12.30 14.40 28.08
C GLY A 149 12.83 14.18 26.66
N LEU A 150 14.10 14.55 26.42
CA LEU A 150 14.77 14.32 25.14
C LEU A 150 14.88 12.83 24.82
N GLY A 151 15.24 12.00 25.80
CA GLY A 151 15.30 10.54 25.63
C GLY A 151 13.95 9.93 25.27
N ALA A 152 12.86 10.37 25.92
CA ALA A 152 11.51 9.92 25.58
C ALA A 152 11.09 10.34 24.17
N PHE A 153 11.43 11.57 23.76
CA PHE A 153 11.16 12.08 22.41
C PHE A 153 11.89 11.25 21.34
N VAL A 154 13.19 10.95 21.54
CA VAL A 154 13.96 10.11 20.61
C VAL A 154 13.34 8.71 20.50
N MET A 155 12.95 8.10 21.63
CA MET A 155 12.26 6.80 21.63
C MET A 155 10.92 6.83 20.89
N PHE A 156 10.17 7.93 20.98
CA PHE A 156 8.93 8.14 20.23
C PHE A 156 9.18 8.20 18.73
N ILE A 157 10.20 8.93 18.27
CA ILE A 157 10.59 8.98 16.85
C ILE A 157 11.00 7.59 16.34
N LEU A 158 11.82 6.85 17.10
CA LEU A 158 12.21 5.48 16.75
C LEU A 158 11.00 4.54 16.67
N PHE A 159 10.02 4.72 17.56
CA PHE A 159 8.78 3.96 17.55
C PHE A 159 7.92 4.25 16.31
N LEU A 160 7.78 5.53 15.93
CA LEU A 160 7.08 5.90 14.69
C LEU A 160 7.76 5.30 13.45
N ASN A 161 9.09 5.33 13.39
CA ASN A 161 9.85 4.69 12.32
C ASN A 161 9.64 3.16 12.29
N ALA A 162 9.59 2.51 13.45
CA ALA A 162 9.29 1.09 13.54
C ALA A 162 7.88 0.76 13.05
N ILE A 163 6.87 1.59 13.39
CA ILE A 163 5.50 1.43 12.88
C ILE A 163 5.47 1.56 11.35
N SER A 164 6.18 2.54 10.79
CA SER A 164 6.26 2.71 9.33
C SER A 164 6.78 1.43 8.67
N LYS A 165 7.89 0.89 9.19
CA LYS A 165 8.52 -0.33 8.66
C LYS A 165 7.60 -1.57 8.76
N VAL A 166 6.78 -1.68 9.81
CA VAL A 166 5.79 -2.77 9.94
C VAL A 166 4.68 -2.64 8.89
N LYS A 167 4.23 -1.42 8.60
CA LYS A 167 3.22 -1.17 7.55
C LYS A 167 3.75 -1.60 6.18
N ASP A 168 5.01 -1.28 5.89
CA ASP A 168 5.67 -1.66 4.64
C ASP A 168 5.79 -3.18 4.50
N THR A 169 6.09 -3.89 5.60
CA THR A 169 6.18 -5.37 5.58
C THR A 169 4.84 -6.03 5.24
N ASN A 170 3.72 -5.51 5.76
CA ASN A 170 2.40 -6.05 5.44
C ASN A 170 1.99 -5.78 3.99
N ASN A 171 2.36 -4.61 3.47
CA ASN A 171 2.13 -4.25 2.08
C ASN A 171 3.00 -5.10 1.14
N TYR A 172 4.27 -5.31 1.48
CA TYR A 172 5.19 -6.19 0.76
C TYR A 172 4.57 -7.57 0.52
N LYS A 173 4.04 -8.21 1.58
CA LYS A 173 3.42 -9.54 1.48
C LYS A 173 2.20 -9.56 0.55
N LYS A 174 1.43 -8.47 0.50
CA LYS A 174 0.29 -8.35 -0.41
C LYS A 174 0.74 -8.19 -1.86
N TYR A 175 1.75 -7.35 -2.10
CA TYR A 175 2.31 -7.14 -3.43
C TYR A 175 2.95 -8.41 -3.97
N SER A 176 3.84 -9.05 -3.20
CA SER A 176 4.48 -10.30 -3.59
C SER A 176 3.47 -11.42 -3.87
N GLY A 177 2.33 -11.41 -3.17
CA GLY A 177 1.24 -12.36 -3.41
C GLY A 177 0.54 -12.17 -4.75
N ILE A 178 0.50 -10.94 -5.28
CA ILE A 178 -0.05 -10.62 -6.61
C ILE A 178 1.00 -10.86 -7.69
N LEU A 179 2.24 -10.43 -7.44
CA LEU A 179 3.33 -10.51 -8.40
C LEU A 179 3.87 -11.93 -8.60
N GLY A 180 3.67 -12.81 -7.62
CA GLY A 180 4.18 -14.19 -7.65
C GLY A 180 5.70 -14.30 -7.49
N ASN A 181 6.39 -13.20 -7.20
CA ASN A 181 7.83 -13.13 -7.02
C ASN A 181 8.20 -12.19 -5.84
N SER A 182 9.48 -12.13 -5.49
CA SER A 182 10.01 -11.22 -4.46
C SER A 182 10.51 -9.88 -5.00
N ASP A 183 10.63 -9.74 -6.32
CA ASP A 183 11.04 -8.48 -6.93
C ASP A 183 9.84 -7.55 -7.01
N LEU A 184 9.86 -6.46 -6.25
CA LEU A 184 8.77 -5.49 -6.22
C LEU A 184 9.01 -4.29 -7.14
N SER A 185 10.09 -4.29 -7.93
CA SER A 185 10.41 -3.19 -8.84
C SER A 185 9.33 -2.99 -9.90
N MET A 186 9.23 -1.77 -10.43
CA MET A 186 8.27 -1.44 -11.49
C MET A 186 8.81 -1.87 -12.86
N ASN A 187 8.89 -3.18 -13.07
CA ASN A 187 9.29 -3.79 -14.33
C ASN A 187 8.06 -4.27 -15.13
N LYS A 188 8.25 -4.58 -16.41
CA LYS A 188 7.18 -5.01 -17.33
C LYS A 188 6.43 -6.25 -16.84
N GLN A 189 7.13 -7.22 -16.26
CA GLN A 189 6.53 -8.46 -15.75
C GLN A 189 5.59 -8.18 -14.57
N ASN A 190 6.01 -7.31 -13.66
CA ASN A 190 5.23 -6.95 -12.49
C ASN A 190 4.01 -6.09 -12.86
N LEU A 191 4.16 -5.19 -13.84
CA LEU A 191 3.04 -4.45 -14.41
C LEU A 191 2.01 -5.37 -15.07
N LEU A 192 2.46 -6.40 -15.80
CA LEU A 192 1.58 -7.42 -16.37
C LEU A 192 0.81 -8.20 -15.29
N ALA A 193 1.50 -8.64 -14.23
CA ALA A 193 0.86 -9.35 -13.12
C ALA A 193 -0.20 -8.49 -12.42
N PHE A 194 0.08 -7.20 -12.17
CA PHE A 194 -0.91 -6.28 -11.63
C PHE A 194 -2.07 -6.03 -12.60
N LYS A 195 -1.80 -5.89 -13.90
CA LYS A 195 -2.83 -5.75 -14.92
C LYS A 195 -3.78 -6.94 -14.91
N GLU A 196 -3.26 -8.17 -14.86
CA GLU A 196 -4.07 -9.38 -14.78
C GLU A 196 -4.94 -9.37 -13.51
N TYR A 197 -4.33 -9.12 -12.34
CA TYR A 197 -5.04 -8.98 -11.08
C TYR A 197 -6.16 -7.93 -11.13
N LEU A 198 -5.91 -6.77 -11.73
CA LEU A 198 -6.89 -5.70 -11.86
C LEU A 198 -8.02 -6.07 -12.83
N SER A 199 -7.71 -6.77 -13.92
CA SER A 199 -8.71 -7.21 -14.92
C SER A 199 -9.75 -8.15 -14.33
N GLU A 200 -9.38 -8.95 -13.33
CA GLU A 200 -10.34 -9.78 -12.60
C GLU A 200 -11.27 -8.99 -11.67
N LYS A 201 -10.86 -7.79 -11.23
CA LYS A 201 -11.60 -6.98 -10.25
C LYS A 201 -12.39 -5.87 -10.90
N PHE A 202 -11.98 -5.43 -12.09
CA PHE A 202 -12.70 -4.41 -12.86
C PHE A 202 -13.65 -5.07 -13.85
N ASN A 203 -14.74 -4.39 -14.12
CA ASN A 203 -15.73 -4.80 -15.12
C ASN A 203 -16.23 -3.57 -15.87
N ASN A 204 -16.96 -3.80 -16.96
CA ASN A 204 -17.55 -2.75 -17.78
C ASN A 204 -18.54 -1.81 -17.05
N LYS A 205 -18.89 -2.08 -15.79
CA LYS A 205 -19.72 -1.22 -14.93
C LYS A 205 -18.88 -0.36 -13.98
N THR A 206 -17.56 -0.54 -13.97
CA THR A 206 -16.66 0.24 -13.12
C THR A 206 -16.50 1.62 -13.72
N LEU A 207 -16.84 2.63 -12.94
CA LEU A 207 -16.71 4.04 -13.31
C LEU A 207 -15.53 4.64 -12.54
N PHE A 208 -14.75 5.46 -13.22
CA PHE A 208 -13.62 6.20 -12.67
C PHE A 208 -13.87 7.69 -12.75
N THR A 209 -13.17 8.44 -11.92
CA THR A 209 -13.09 9.91 -11.96
C THR A 209 -11.64 10.31 -11.76
N GLY A 210 -11.27 11.53 -12.15
CA GLY A 210 -9.94 12.06 -11.89
C GLY A 210 -9.63 12.26 -10.41
N ILE A 211 -8.34 12.19 -10.08
CA ILE A 211 -7.82 12.78 -8.83
C ILE A 211 -7.58 14.28 -9.03
N SER A 212 -7.92 15.09 -8.02
CA SER A 212 -8.01 16.55 -8.15
C SER A 212 -6.69 17.28 -8.40
N TYR A 213 -5.55 16.62 -8.20
CA TYR A 213 -4.22 17.22 -8.29
C TYR A 213 -3.44 16.83 -9.55
N LEU A 214 -4.04 16.06 -10.46
CA LEU A 214 -3.41 15.74 -11.72
C LEU A 214 -3.55 16.94 -12.68
N LYS A 215 -2.42 17.41 -13.22
CA LYS A 215 -2.44 18.28 -14.40
C LYS A 215 -2.75 17.41 -15.61
N TRP A 216 -3.97 17.53 -16.14
CA TRP A 216 -4.46 16.72 -17.26
C TRP A 216 -3.72 16.99 -18.57
N ASP A 217 -2.96 18.08 -18.65
CA ASP A 217 -2.02 18.40 -19.74
C ASP A 217 -1.02 17.25 -19.99
N ILE A 218 -0.69 16.45 -18.96
CA ILE A 218 0.18 15.28 -19.09
C ILE A 218 -0.55 14.09 -19.75
N VAL A 219 -1.88 14.01 -19.60
CA VAL A 219 -2.69 12.91 -20.15
C VAL A 219 -2.83 13.02 -21.67
N GLU A 220 -2.89 14.23 -22.21
CA GLU A 220 -2.91 14.45 -23.67
C GLU A 220 -1.66 13.92 -24.38
N ALA A 221 -0.50 13.97 -23.72
CA ALA A 221 0.75 13.47 -24.28
C ALA A 221 0.73 11.96 -24.61
N PHE A 222 -0.14 11.17 -23.98
CA PHE A 222 -0.24 9.72 -24.23
C PHE A 222 -1.08 9.33 -25.43
N ASN A 223 -2.03 10.20 -25.80
CA ASN A 223 -3.03 9.87 -26.80
C ASN A 223 -2.50 9.91 -28.23
N ASN A 224 -1.29 10.45 -28.49
CA ASN A 224 -0.42 10.15 -29.63
C ASN A 224 0.75 11.14 -29.75
N LEU A 225 1.99 10.64 -29.71
CA LEU A 225 3.17 11.33 -30.25
C LEU A 225 3.07 11.60 -31.77
N GLU A 226 2.07 11.01 -32.46
CA GLU A 226 1.76 11.25 -33.88
C GLU A 226 0.56 12.18 -34.17
N LEU A 227 -0.19 12.68 -33.15
CA LEU A 227 -1.38 13.54 -33.39
C LEU A 227 -1.19 15.02 -33.01
N LEU A 228 0.04 15.49 -32.88
CA LEU A 228 0.35 16.93 -32.65
C LEU A 228 -0.13 17.88 -33.77
N ASN A 229 -0.79 17.38 -34.82
CA ASN A 229 -1.42 18.18 -35.87
C ASN A 229 -2.95 18.33 -35.76
N TYR A 230 -3.59 17.90 -34.67
CA TYR A 230 -5.01 18.19 -34.42
C TYR A 230 -5.17 19.42 -33.51
N GLU A 231 -4.74 20.57 -34.02
CA GLU A 231 -5.21 21.87 -33.52
C GLU A 231 -6.72 21.94 -33.77
N ASN A 232 -7.51 21.78 -32.71
CA ASN A 232 -8.76 22.48 -32.41
C ASN A 232 -9.75 21.58 -31.65
N SER A 233 -9.98 21.92 -30.38
CA SER A 233 -11.15 21.56 -29.55
C SER A 233 -11.25 20.17 -28.92
N ILE A 234 -10.14 19.53 -28.54
CA ILE A 234 -10.24 18.45 -27.54
C ILE A 234 -10.45 19.11 -26.18
N GLU A 235 -11.68 19.10 -25.67
CA GLU A 235 -11.97 19.49 -24.29
C GLU A 235 -11.15 18.60 -23.35
N ILE A 236 -10.14 19.21 -22.72
CA ILE A 236 -9.27 18.61 -21.72
C ILE A 236 -10.15 17.97 -20.64
N PRO A 237 -9.91 16.71 -20.26
CA PRO A 237 -10.71 16.07 -19.22
C PRO A 237 -10.61 16.81 -17.89
N ASP A 238 -11.74 16.98 -17.20
CA ASP A 238 -11.78 17.55 -15.85
C ASP A 238 -11.72 16.45 -14.79
N ASN A 239 -11.30 16.78 -13.58
CA ASN A 239 -11.34 15.89 -12.42
C ASN A 239 -12.77 15.44 -12.04
N ASN A 240 -13.79 16.16 -12.50
CA ASN A 240 -15.21 15.84 -12.36
C ASN A 240 -15.73 14.89 -13.45
N ASP A 241 -14.97 14.69 -14.53
CA ASP A 241 -15.36 13.76 -15.58
C ASP A 241 -15.43 12.33 -15.05
N THR A 242 -16.45 11.62 -15.52
CA THR A 242 -16.61 10.20 -15.24
C THR A 242 -16.21 9.39 -16.45
N PHE A 243 -15.40 8.36 -16.24
CA PHE A 243 -14.89 7.48 -17.28
C PHE A 243 -15.38 6.06 -17.04
N LYS A 244 -15.88 5.42 -18.08
CA LYS A 244 -16.30 4.02 -18.06
C LYS A 244 -15.11 3.12 -18.40
N PHE A 245 -14.89 2.09 -17.59
CA PHE A 245 -13.93 1.03 -17.89
C PHE A 245 -14.26 0.36 -19.23
N GLU A 246 -13.28 0.30 -20.13
CA GLU A 246 -13.37 -0.52 -21.35
C GLU A 246 -12.38 -1.67 -21.31
N SER A 247 -11.09 -1.36 -21.29
CA SER A 247 -10.02 -2.36 -21.30
C SER A 247 -8.72 -1.81 -20.74
N PHE A 248 -7.73 -2.69 -20.55
CA PHE A 248 -6.36 -2.28 -20.24
C PHE A 248 -5.51 -2.37 -21.51
N ASP A 249 -4.70 -1.34 -21.78
CA ASP A 249 -3.79 -1.34 -22.92
C ASP A 249 -2.81 -2.53 -22.83
N THR A 250 -2.74 -3.34 -23.88
CA THR A 250 -1.86 -4.51 -24.01
C THR A 250 -0.47 -4.16 -24.51
N ILE A 251 -0.32 -3.01 -25.17
CA ILE A 251 0.87 -2.63 -25.91
C ILE A 251 1.73 -1.69 -25.07
N LYS A 252 1.11 -0.68 -24.44
CA LYS A 252 1.82 0.36 -23.69
C LYS A 252 1.79 0.10 -22.19
N LEU A 253 2.80 -0.63 -21.71
CA LEU A 253 3.17 -0.67 -20.30
C LEU A 253 4.45 0.15 -20.13
N ASP A 254 4.32 1.32 -19.53
CA ASP A 254 5.44 2.23 -19.28
C ASP A 254 5.84 2.16 -17.81
N SER A 255 7.12 1.96 -17.51
CA SER A 255 7.62 1.99 -16.13
C SER A 255 7.49 3.36 -15.46
N GLY A 256 7.34 4.45 -16.23
CA GLY A 256 7.07 5.79 -15.73
C GLY A 256 5.62 6.01 -15.29
N PHE A 257 4.65 5.48 -16.05
CA PHE A 257 3.22 5.75 -15.86
C PHE A 257 2.43 4.57 -15.30
N GLY A 258 2.99 3.37 -15.34
CA GLY A 258 2.38 2.14 -14.86
C GLY A 258 1.39 1.53 -15.83
N VAL A 259 0.23 1.11 -15.32
CA VAL A 259 -0.83 0.45 -16.10
C VAL A 259 -1.74 1.54 -16.66
N LEU A 260 -1.87 1.57 -17.99
CA LEU A 260 -2.78 2.47 -18.69
C LEU A 260 -4.16 1.82 -18.85
N LEU A 261 -5.20 2.62 -18.64
CA LEU A 261 -6.59 2.26 -18.80
C LEU A 261 -7.13 2.88 -20.10
N ASN A 262 -7.71 2.07 -20.97
CA ASN A 262 -8.59 2.54 -22.03
C ASN A 262 -9.97 2.79 -21.40
N ALA A 263 -10.43 4.04 -21.46
CA ALA A 263 -11.67 4.45 -20.84
C ALA A 263 -12.47 5.37 -21.75
N ILE A 264 -13.79 5.27 -21.66
CA ILE A 264 -14.73 6.10 -22.43
C ILE A 264 -15.30 7.15 -21.48
N ARG A 265 -15.11 8.43 -21.79
CA ARG A 265 -15.72 9.52 -21.01
C ARG A 265 -17.24 9.49 -21.19
N VAL A 266 -17.97 9.54 -20.07
CA VAL A 266 -19.43 9.35 -20.06
C VAL A 266 -20.18 10.50 -20.73
N THR A 267 -19.66 11.73 -20.68
CA THR A 267 -20.33 12.94 -21.18
C THR A 267 -20.38 13.00 -22.70
N ASP A 268 -19.30 12.66 -23.39
CA ASP A 268 -19.16 12.79 -24.84
C ASP A 268 -18.75 11.50 -25.56
N SER A 269 -18.63 10.38 -24.84
CA SER A 269 -18.24 9.08 -25.36
C SER A 269 -16.88 9.04 -26.07
N LYS A 270 -15.98 10.01 -25.80
CA LYS A 270 -14.61 9.98 -26.33
C LYS A 270 -13.76 8.95 -25.59
N GLU A 271 -12.86 8.30 -26.32
CA GLU A 271 -11.90 7.33 -25.80
C GLU A 271 -10.63 8.03 -25.29
N PHE A 272 -10.13 7.57 -24.15
CA PHE A 272 -8.94 8.10 -23.49
C PHE A 272 -8.05 6.96 -22.99
N GLN A 273 -6.73 7.13 -23.12
CA GLN A 273 -5.75 6.33 -22.42
C GLN A 273 -5.29 7.08 -21.15
N ILE A 274 -5.66 6.58 -19.97
CA ILE A 274 -5.40 7.28 -18.71
C ILE A 274 -4.56 6.38 -17.78
N PRO A 275 -3.46 6.88 -17.20
CA PRO A 275 -2.72 6.16 -16.17
C PRO A 275 -3.61 5.82 -14.99
N LEU A 276 -3.62 4.56 -14.55
CA LEU A 276 -4.49 4.14 -13.45
C LEU A 276 -4.12 4.81 -12.11
N THR A 277 -2.89 5.33 -11.99
CA THR A 277 -2.45 6.18 -10.86
C THR A 277 -3.16 7.53 -10.81
N ALA A 278 -3.73 8.00 -11.93
CA ALA A 278 -4.43 9.26 -12.05
C ALA A 278 -5.94 9.17 -11.75
N LEU A 279 -6.45 7.96 -11.52
CA LEU A 279 -7.88 7.69 -11.41
C LEU A 279 -8.28 7.30 -9.98
N LYS A 280 -9.54 7.56 -9.63
CA LYS A 280 -10.21 6.99 -8.46
C LYS A 280 -11.53 6.37 -8.90
N ILE A 281 -12.02 5.37 -8.18
CA ILE A 281 -13.34 4.79 -8.51
C ILE A 281 -14.42 5.80 -8.14
N SER A 282 -15.28 6.11 -9.11
CA SER A 282 -16.42 6.98 -8.93
C SER A 282 -17.42 6.35 -7.96
N PRO A 283 -18.02 7.11 -7.03
CA PRO A 283 -19.15 6.60 -6.26
C PRO A 283 -20.29 6.22 -7.23
N PRO A 284 -20.97 5.09 -7.02
CA PRO A 284 -22.05 4.69 -7.91
C PRO A 284 -23.21 5.69 -7.78
N ALA A 285 -23.84 6.04 -8.91
CA ALA A 285 -24.98 6.94 -8.94
C ALA A 285 -26.15 6.44 -8.07
N ASN A 286 -26.35 5.12 -8.01
CA ASN A 286 -27.33 4.49 -7.12
C ASN A 286 -26.67 4.17 -5.75
N LYS A 287 -27.21 4.75 -4.67
CA LYS A 287 -26.76 4.50 -3.28
C LYS A 287 -26.75 3.01 -2.90
N GLN A 288 -27.63 2.19 -3.47
CA GLN A 288 -27.67 0.74 -3.19
C GLN A 288 -26.44 0.00 -3.76
N LEU A 289 -25.88 0.48 -4.88
CA LEU A 289 -24.67 -0.10 -5.47
C LEU A 289 -23.40 0.25 -4.70
N LYS A 290 -23.45 1.23 -3.79
CA LYS A 290 -22.30 1.65 -2.96
C LYS A 290 -21.76 0.53 -2.09
N HIS A 291 -22.60 -0.44 -1.75
CA HIS A 291 -22.23 -1.61 -0.96
C HIS A 291 -22.12 -2.90 -1.80
N SER A 292 -22.15 -2.79 -3.13
CA SER A 292 -21.92 -3.95 -3.97
C SER A 292 -20.50 -4.47 -3.76
N GLN A 293 -20.38 -5.79 -3.57
CA GLN A 293 -19.10 -6.45 -3.33
C GLN A 293 -18.10 -6.20 -4.48
N SER A 294 -18.60 -6.04 -5.72
CA SER A 294 -17.78 -5.70 -6.89
C SER A 294 -17.16 -4.31 -6.78
N HIS A 295 -17.92 -3.28 -6.38
CA HIS A 295 -17.42 -1.92 -6.22
C HIS A 295 -16.35 -1.85 -5.12
N ILE A 296 -16.61 -2.46 -3.96
CA ILE A 296 -15.65 -2.54 -2.84
C ILE A 296 -14.38 -3.28 -3.27
N SER A 297 -14.53 -4.37 -4.02
CA SER A 297 -13.41 -5.16 -4.54
C SER A 297 -12.56 -4.35 -5.51
N ALA A 298 -13.18 -3.67 -6.48
CA ALA A 298 -12.49 -2.81 -7.42
C ALA A 298 -11.75 -1.67 -6.68
N GLN A 299 -12.39 -1.04 -5.69
CA GLN A 299 -11.78 0.08 -4.95
C GLN A 299 -10.56 -0.38 -4.16
N LYS A 300 -10.64 -1.56 -3.53
CA LYS A 300 -9.49 -2.17 -2.84
C LYS A 300 -8.36 -2.52 -3.80
N ALA A 301 -8.69 -3.06 -4.98
CA ALA A 301 -7.70 -3.42 -5.99
C ALA A 301 -6.96 -2.19 -6.52
N LEU A 302 -7.70 -1.12 -6.86
CA LEU A 302 -7.13 0.15 -7.31
C LEU A 302 -6.21 0.77 -6.24
N SER A 303 -6.69 0.85 -5.00
CA SER A 303 -5.91 1.40 -3.89
C SER A 303 -4.64 0.60 -3.63
N LEU A 304 -4.70 -0.74 -3.75
CA LEU A 304 -3.53 -1.60 -3.58
C LEU A 304 -2.50 -1.37 -4.68
N TYR A 305 -2.94 -1.25 -5.93
CA TYR A 305 -2.09 -0.91 -7.07
C TYR A 305 -1.42 0.46 -6.90
N GLN A 306 -2.18 1.50 -6.56
CA GLN A 306 -1.63 2.85 -6.35
C GLN A 306 -0.62 2.90 -5.20
N SER A 307 -0.90 2.14 -4.14
CA SER A 307 0.03 2.00 -3.02
C SER A 307 1.32 1.28 -3.43
N TRP A 308 1.25 0.28 -4.31
CA TRP A 308 2.42 -0.40 -4.86
C TRP A 308 3.24 0.54 -5.76
N VAL A 309 2.60 1.31 -6.64
CA VAL A 309 3.29 2.32 -7.47
C VAL A 309 4.02 3.35 -6.61
N THR A 310 3.35 3.86 -5.56
CA THR A 310 3.97 4.80 -4.61
C THR A 310 5.14 4.16 -3.88
N PHE A 311 5.00 2.91 -3.45
CA PHE A 311 6.09 2.14 -2.85
C PHE A 311 7.28 2.03 -3.81
N CYS A 312 7.05 1.74 -5.09
CA CYS A 312 8.11 1.62 -6.07
C CYS A 312 8.86 2.94 -6.26
N LYS A 313 8.12 4.05 -6.42
CA LYS A 313 8.72 5.39 -6.54
C LYS A 313 9.59 5.72 -5.33
N ASN A 314 9.11 5.48 -4.13
CA ASN A 314 9.86 5.82 -2.92
C ASN A 314 11.10 4.94 -2.66
N ASN A 315 11.17 3.72 -3.21
CA ASN A 315 12.25 2.77 -2.93
C ASN A 315 13.21 2.52 -4.11
N PHE A 316 12.81 2.88 -5.34
CA PHE A 316 13.59 2.60 -6.55
C PHE A 316 13.83 3.83 -7.45
N SER A 317 13.40 5.04 -7.05
CA SER A 317 13.59 6.26 -7.85
C SER A 317 15.05 6.58 -8.14
N ASP A 318 15.98 6.18 -7.27
CA ASP A 318 17.41 6.52 -7.40
C ASP A 318 18.11 5.83 -8.59
N ASN A 319 17.45 4.90 -9.28
CA ASN A 319 18.05 4.15 -10.39
C ASN A 319 17.47 4.47 -11.78
N VAL A 320 16.44 5.32 -11.89
CA VAL A 320 15.72 5.53 -13.17
C VAL A 320 16.18 6.81 -13.90
N GLU A 321 16.71 7.80 -13.18
CA GLU A 321 17.37 8.95 -13.82
C GLU A 321 18.77 8.53 -14.28
N SER A 322 18.94 8.21 -15.58
CA SER A 322 20.03 8.72 -16.44
C SER A 322 20.62 7.78 -17.49
N LYS A 323 20.32 6.46 -17.53
CA LYS A 323 21.08 5.56 -18.43
C LYS A 323 20.44 5.13 -19.74
N ASP A 324 19.11 5.01 -19.83
CA ASP A 324 18.51 4.33 -20.99
C ASP A 324 17.65 5.21 -21.91
N MET A 325 17.54 6.53 -21.64
CA MET A 325 16.75 7.43 -22.48
C MET A 325 17.51 8.10 -23.63
N ILE A 326 18.79 7.76 -23.86
CA ILE A 326 19.60 8.28 -24.98
C ILE A 326 20.40 7.13 -25.63
N SER A 327 19.78 6.20 -26.37
CA SER A 327 20.52 5.44 -27.41
C SER A 327 19.68 4.65 -28.42
N GLU A 328 18.42 5.03 -28.70
CA GLU A 328 17.72 4.48 -29.88
C GLU A 328 17.06 5.60 -30.70
N THR A 329 17.85 6.59 -31.11
CA THR A 329 17.54 7.31 -32.36
C THR A 329 17.92 6.39 -33.52
N THR A 330 16.94 5.66 -34.04
CA THR A 330 17.05 5.03 -35.36
C THR A 330 17.20 6.14 -36.41
N PRO A 331 18.13 6.03 -37.37
CA PRO A 331 18.26 7.01 -38.44
C PRO A 331 17.17 6.72 -39.48
N TYR A 332 16.02 7.38 -39.37
CA TYR A 332 15.11 7.57 -40.49
C TYR A 332 15.47 8.89 -41.19
N GLU A 333 16.53 8.85 -41.99
CA GLU A 333 16.74 9.78 -43.10
C GLU A 333 16.80 8.97 -44.39
N ASN A 334 16.01 9.42 -45.37
CA ASN A 334 15.96 9.01 -46.79
C ASN A 334 15.08 7.80 -47.15
N ILE A 335 13.77 8.05 -47.34
CA ILE A 335 13.04 7.79 -48.60
C ILE A 335 12.05 8.93 -48.83
#